data_AF-A0A955X1A9-F1
#
_entry.id   AF-A0A955X1A9-F1
#
_cell.length_a   1.000
_cell.length_b   1.000
_cell.length_c   1.000
_cell.angle_alpha   90.00
_cell.angle_beta   90.00
_cell.angle_gamma   90.00
#
_symmetry.space_group_name_H-M   'P 1'
#
loop_
_entity.id
_entity.type
_entity.pdbx_description
1 polymer ?
#
loop_
_entity_poly.entity_id
_entity_poly.type
_entity_poly.pdbx_seq_one_letter_code
_entity_poly.pdbx_strand_id
1 'polypeptide(L)' 'MNRTNDIQGRFLGIPYDWRFPTLLKTVRRIYQPGGPLFVPKVFGWGWTINLAHPVAWLLMGVVLALVLGGLISG' A
#
# COMPACT_ATOMS: atom_id res chain seq x y z
N MET A 1 9.51 -11.46 -28.76
CA MET A 1 8.75 -11.05 -27.56
C MET A 1 9.54 -11.38 -26.30
N ASN A 2 9.80 -10.41 -25.41
CA ASN A 2 10.50 -10.65 -24.13
C ASN A 2 9.51 -11.22 -23.09
N ARG A 3 9.70 -12.48 -22.68
CA ARG A 3 8.80 -13.30 -21.83
C ARG A 3 9.04 -13.16 -20.31
N THR A 4 9.54 -12.02 -19.84
CA THR A 4 9.85 -11.81 -18.40
C THR A 4 8.80 -10.98 -17.66
N ASN A 5 7.71 -10.58 -18.34
CA ASN A 5 6.66 -9.72 -17.79
C ASN A 5 5.44 -10.46 -17.21
N ASP A 6 5.38 -11.80 -17.26
CA ASP A 6 4.16 -12.51 -16.81
C ASP A 6 3.93 -12.44 -15.28
N ILE A 7 5.01 -12.28 -14.50
CA ILE A 7 4.94 -12.28 -13.03
C ILE A 7 4.67 -10.90 -12.41
N GLN A 8 4.53 -9.84 -13.21
CA GLN A 8 4.15 -8.51 -12.73
C GLN A 8 3.29 -7.78 -13.77
N GLY A 9 2.30 -7.00 -13.34
CA GLY A 9 1.43 -6.32 -14.29
C GLY A 9 0.23 -5.67 -13.63
N ARG A 10 -0.84 -5.50 -14.43
CA ARG A 10 -2.15 -5.09 -13.95
C ARG A 10 -3.20 -6.02 -14.53
N PHE A 11 -4.11 -6.47 -13.67
CA PHE A 11 -5.30 -7.21 -14.06
C PHE A 11 -6.53 -6.42 -13.62
N LEU A 12 -7.41 -6.05 -14.56
CA LEU A 12 -8.59 -5.20 -14.29
C LEU A 12 -8.23 -3.91 -13.52
N GLY A 13 -7.08 -3.30 -13.82
CA GLY A 13 -6.57 -2.11 -13.14
C GLY A 13 -5.84 -2.37 -11.82
N ILE A 14 -6.00 -3.56 -11.23
CA ILE A 14 -5.35 -4.00 -9.99
C ILE A 14 -3.90 -4.41 -10.29
N PRO A 15 -2.90 -3.78 -9.67
CA PRO A 15 -1.51 -4.16 -9.89
C PRO A 15 -1.16 -5.46 -9.17
N TYR A 16 -0.24 -6.22 -9.75
CA TYR A 16 0.36 -7.39 -9.12
C TYR A 16 1.87 -7.48 -9.40
N ASP A 17 2.62 -8.05 -8.46
CA ASP A 17 4.05 -8.34 -8.59
C ASP A 17 4.39 -9.59 -7.76
N TRP A 18 4.79 -10.69 -8.41
CA TRP A 18 5.15 -11.95 -7.75
C TRP A 18 6.66 -12.14 -7.60
N ARG A 19 7.47 -11.10 -7.87
CA ARG A 19 8.91 -11.16 -7.63
C ARG A 19 9.17 -11.02 -6.13
N PHE A 20 9.91 -11.95 -5.56
CA PHE A 20 10.33 -11.87 -4.16
C PHE A 20 10.97 -10.50 -3.88
N PRO A 21 10.40 -9.72 -2.95
CA PRO A 21 10.89 -8.39 -2.68
C PRO A 21 12.14 -8.45 -1.81
N THR A 22 13.05 -7.50 -2.01
CA THR A 22 14.10 -7.22 -1.03
C THR A 22 13.55 -6.30 0.06
N LEU A 23 14.04 -6.42 1.29
CA LEU A 23 13.62 -5.56 2.41
C LEU A 23 13.75 -4.06 2.06
N LEU A 24 14.86 -3.69 1.41
CA LEU A 24 15.11 -2.33 0.97
C LEU A 24 14.07 -1.84 -0.06
N LYS A 25 13.67 -2.69 -1.02
CA LYS A 25 12.61 -2.38 -1.99
C LYS A 25 11.27 -2.19 -1.27
N THR A 26 10.99 -3.01 -0.26
CA THR A 26 9.76 -2.92 0.52
C THR A 26 9.64 -1.60 1.26
N VAL A 27 10.68 -1.22 2.02
CA VAL A 27 10.68 0.05 2.78
C VAL A 27 10.53 1.25 1.83
N ARG A 28 11.31 1.28 0.74
CA ARG A 28 11.23 2.35 -0.26
C ARG A 28 9.87 2.45 -0.94
N ARG A 29 9.14 1.34 -1.07
CA ARG A 29 7.82 1.31 -1.72
C ARG A 29 6.71 1.77 -0.77
N ILE A 30 6.81 1.44 0.51
CA ILE A 30 5.83 1.81 1.54
C ILE A 30 6.04 3.26 2.01
N TYR A 31 7.27 3.77 1.94
CA TYR A 31 7.61 5.14 2.32
C TYR A 31 8.11 5.93 1.11
N GLN A 32 7.18 6.59 0.39
CA GLN A 32 7.46 7.40 -0.80
C GLN A 32 7.05 8.87 -0.59
N PRO A 33 7.93 9.74 -0.09
CA PRO A 33 7.65 11.17 0.04
C PRO A 33 7.23 11.78 -1.30
N GLY A 34 6.14 12.55 -1.32
CA GLY A 34 5.59 13.16 -2.54
C GLY A 34 4.88 12.19 -3.51
N GLY A 35 4.79 10.90 -3.17
CA GLY A 35 4.04 9.91 -3.93
C GLY A 35 2.53 9.92 -3.62
N PRO A 36 1.71 9.18 -4.39
CA PRO A 36 0.29 9.04 -4.12
C PRO A 36 0.02 8.31 -2.79
N LEU A 37 -1.18 8.47 -2.24
CA LEU A 37 -1.63 7.76 -1.03
C LEU A 37 -1.64 6.24 -1.21
N PHE A 38 -2.11 5.76 -2.37
CA PHE A 38 -2.14 4.33 -2.70
C PHE A 38 -1.00 3.99 -3.65
N VAL A 39 -0.16 3.05 -3.24
CA VAL A 39 0.97 2.55 -4.02
C VAL A 39 0.79 1.05 -4.27
N PRO A 40 1.25 0.50 -5.42
CA PRO A 40 1.14 -0.92 -5.66
C PRO A 40 1.89 -1.74 -4.61
N LYS A 41 1.31 -2.86 -4.18
CA LYS A 41 1.93 -3.77 -3.23
C LYS A 41 3.27 -4.27 -3.77
N VAL A 42 4.22 -4.48 -2.87
CA VAL A 42 5.60 -4.92 -3.21
C VAL A 42 5.64 -6.38 -3.66
N PHE A 43 4.68 -7.17 -3.17
CA PHE A 43 4.53 -8.59 -3.48
C PHE A 43 3.04 -9.00 -3.44
N GLY A 44 2.61 -9.83 -4.38
CA GLY A 44 1.23 -10.27 -4.54
C GLY A 44 0.37 -9.24 -5.27
N TRP A 45 -0.91 -9.15 -4.91
CA TRP A 45 -1.92 -8.35 -5.61
C TRP A 45 -2.40 -7.14 -4.79
N GLY A 46 -2.73 -6.06 -5.49
CA GLY A 46 -3.42 -4.89 -4.97
C GLY A 46 -2.51 -3.72 -4.57
N TRP A 47 -3.07 -2.86 -3.73
CA TRP A 47 -2.43 -1.62 -3.26
C TRP A 47 -2.08 -1.71 -1.77
N THR A 48 -1.19 -0.83 -1.36
CA THR A 48 -0.85 -0.53 0.03
C THR A 48 -0.90 0.98 0.24
N ILE A 49 -0.96 1.39 1.50
CA ILE A 49 -0.92 2.80 1.87
C ILE A 49 0.53 3.27 1.94
N ASN A 50 0.80 4.44 1.38
CA ASN A 50 2.05 5.14 1.51
C ASN A 50 2.12 5.85 2.86
N LEU A 51 2.99 5.37 3.75
CA LEU A 51 3.15 5.91 5.10
C LEU A 51 3.81 7.29 5.12
N ALA A 52 4.48 7.70 4.03
CA ALA A 52 5.03 9.04 3.91
C ALA A 52 3.95 10.09 3.51
N HIS A 53 2.74 9.66 3.16
CA HIS A 53 1.67 10.56 2.74
C HIS A 53 0.88 11.07 3.97
N PRO A 54 0.70 12.39 4.19
CA PRO A 54 0.03 12.92 5.38
C PRO A 54 -1.40 12.39 5.57
N VAL A 55 -2.14 12.18 4.47
CA VAL A 55 -3.51 11.65 4.53
C VAL A 55 -3.56 10.21 5.08
N ALA A 56 -2.49 9.42 4.97
CA ALA A 56 -2.45 8.09 5.58
C ALA A 56 -2.62 8.17 7.10
N TRP A 57 -1.92 9.10 7.74
CA TRP A 57 -2.00 9.34 9.17
C TRP A 57 -3.33 9.94 9.59
N LEU A 58 -3.89 10.84 8.78
CA LEU A 58 -5.22 11.38 9.01
C LEU A 58 -6.29 10.27 9.01
N LEU A 59 -6.29 9.41 7.98
CA LEU A 59 -7.23 8.30 7.89
C LEU A 59 -7.08 7.34 9.07
N MET A 60 -5.85 7.00 9.44
CA MET A 60 -5.59 6.12 10.58
C MET A 60 -6.06 6.74 11.91
N GLY A 61 -5.85 8.05 12.09
CA GLY A 61 -6.35 8.79 13.25
C GLY A 61 -7.87 8.82 13.34
N VAL A 62 -8.56 9.02 12.21
CA VAL A 62 -10.03 8.98 12.15
C VAL A 62 -10.55 7.59 12.49
N VAL A 63 -9.99 6.53 11.89
CA VAL A 63 -10.38 5.16 12.20
C VAL A 63 -10.15 4.84 13.68
N LEU A 64 -9.01 5.24 14.24
CA LEU A 64 -8.71 5.06 15.66
C LEU A 64 -9.71 5.80 16.56
N ALA A 65 -10.03 7.05 16.24
CA ALA A 65 -10.99 7.84 16.99
C ALA A 65 -12.41 7.23 16.96
N LEU A 66 -12.84 6.70 15.82
CA LEU A 66 -14.13 6.01 15.69
C LEU A 66 -14.17 4.73 16.52
N VAL A 67 -13.11 3.92 16.48
CA VAL A 67 -13.01 2.68 17.26
C VAL A 67 -13.01 2.98 18.76
N LEU A 68 -12.19 3.94 19.22
CA LEU A 68 -12.13 4.32 20.63
C LEU A 68 -13.42 4.98 21.10
N GLY A 69 -14.02 5.85 20.28
CA GLY A 69 -15.31 6.46 20.59
C GLY A 69 -16.43 5.44 20.74
N GLY A 70 -16.46 4.43 19.85
CA GLY A 70 -17.38 3.30 19.97
C GLY A 70 -17.16 2.48 21.25
N LEU A 71 -15.90 2.22 21.62
CA LEU A 71 -15.58 1.46 22.84
C LEU A 71 -15.91 2.21 24.14
N ILE A 72 -15.84 3.54 24.16
CA ILE A 72 -16.13 4.36 25.35
C ILE A 72 -17.64 4.57 25.53
N SER A 73 -18.43 4.43 24.46
CA SER A 73 -19.88 4.69 24.47
C SER A 73 -20.75 3.44 24.67
N GLY A 74 -20.16 2.25 24.70
CA GLY A 74 -20.84 0.97 24.97
C GLY A 74 -20.54 0.44 26.36
#